data_AF-A0AB34KDE4-F1
#
_entry.id   AF-A0AB34KDE4-F1
#
_cell.length_a   1.000
_cell.length_b   1.000
_cell.length_c   1.000
_cell.angle_alpha   90.00
_cell.angle_beta   90.00
_cell.angle_gamma   90.00
#
_symmetry.space_group_name_H-M   'P 1'
#
loop_
_entity.id
_entity.type
_entity.pdbx_description
1 polymer ?
#
loop_
_entity_poly.entity_id
_entity_poly.type
_entity_poly.pdbx_seq_one_letter_code
_entity_poly.pdbx_strand_id
1 'polypeptide(L)'
;MASAQAAALNAAYNPIGITINHVNTSFTTNDAWAFAEGAAMDELKFALRAGSYADLNLYFHSDLAGGILGTCTLPSRLPPASPRALYASDGCNIAAGTLPGGSIEGYNSGGTAAHETGHWLGLLHVFEGYDCSGEGDLVDDTPAQSESTDGCPVGKDSCPGLEGGDSVHNWMDYSTDACYEGFTAGQVGRVGEMWGLREGL
;
A
#
# COMPACT_ATOMS: atom_id res chain seq x y z
N MET A 1 4.20 -9.13 -16.51
CA MET A 1 4.32 -8.89 -15.05
C MET A 1 4.03 -7.42 -14.73
N ALA A 2 4.93 -6.47 -15.02
CA ALA A 2 4.71 -5.05 -14.68
C ALA A 2 3.41 -4.45 -15.25
N SER A 3 3.11 -4.68 -16.54
CA SER A 3 1.85 -4.18 -17.15
C SER A 3 0.59 -4.80 -16.53
N ALA A 4 0.67 -6.06 -16.08
CA ALA A 4 -0.45 -6.71 -15.41
C ALA A 4 -0.65 -6.11 -14.01
N GLN A 5 0.43 -5.84 -13.28
CA GLN A 5 0.35 -5.14 -12.00
C GLN A 5 -0.18 -3.71 -12.15
N ALA A 6 0.25 -2.97 -13.19
CA ALA A 6 -0.29 -1.65 -13.48
C ALA A 6 -1.79 -1.70 -13.81
N ALA A 7 -2.25 -2.75 -14.49
CA ALA A 7 -3.68 -2.96 -14.72
C ALA A 7 -4.44 -3.28 -13.42
N ALA A 8 -3.87 -4.10 -12.53
CA ALA A 8 -4.46 -4.39 -11.22
C ALA A 8 -4.57 -3.13 -10.34
N LEU A 9 -3.53 -2.29 -10.32
CA LEU A 9 -3.59 -0.98 -9.65
C LEU A 9 -4.69 -0.10 -10.23
N ASN A 10 -4.77 0.03 -11.56
CA ASN A 10 -5.84 0.81 -12.18
C ASN A 10 -7.24 0.24 -11.88
N ALA A 11 -7.39 -1.09 -11.73
CA ALA A 11 -8.66 -1.68 -11.33
C ALA A 11 -9.05 -1.28 -9.89
N ALA A 12 -8.09 -1.21 -8.97
CA ALA A 12 -8.31 -0.77 -7.59
C ALA A 12 -8.58 0.74 -7.46
N TYR A 13 -7.85 1.56 -8.24
CA TYR A 13 -7.79 3.01 -8.05
C TYR A 13 -8.70 3.83 -8.99
N ASN A 14 -9.03 3.34 -10.19
CA ASN A 14 -9.93 4.06 -11.09
C ASN A 14 -11.33 4.32 -10.50
N PRO A 15 -11.94 3.39 -9.72
CA PRO A 15 -13.24 3.64 -9.08
C PRO A 15 -13.26 4.87 -8.17
N ILE A 16 -12.10 5.25 -7.62
CA ILE A 16 -11.93 6.44 -6.77
C ILE A 16 -11.31 7.62 -7.52
N GLY A 17 -11.25 7.57 -8.85
CA GLY A 17 -10.80 8.67 -9.70
C GLY A 17 -9.28 8.82 -9.82
N ILE A 18 -8.50 7.82 -9.40
CA ILE A 18 -7.04 7.82 -9.50
C ILE A 18 -6.61 6.88 -10.63
N THR A 19 -5.83 7.40 -11.57
CA THR A 19 -5.27 6.61 -12.68
C THR A 19 -3.76 6.49 -12.53
N ILE A 20 -3.26 5.26 -12.54
CA ILE A 20 -1.84 4.95 -12.49
C ILE A 20 -1.28 4.84 -13.90
N ASN A 21 -0.44 5.78 -14.28
CA ASN A 21 0.28 5.76 -15.55
C ASN A 21 1.63 5.04 -15.39
N HIS A 22 1.75 3.86 -16.00
CA HIS A 22 3.02 3.12 -15.98
C HIS A 22 4.07 3.79 -16.87
N VAL A 23 5.17 4.25 -16.28
CA VAL A 23 6.23 4.98 -16.99
C VAL A 23 7.36 4.07 -17.49
N ASN A 24 7.93 3.24 -16.62
CA ASN A 24 9.07 2.38 -16.97
C ASN A 24 9.13 1.13 -16.07
N THR A 25 9.88 0.12 -16.51
CA THR A 25 10.27 -1.04 -15.71
C THR A 25 11.74 -1.33 -15.95
N SER A 26 12.48 -1.57 -14.87
CA SER A 26 13.87 -2.05 -14.90
C SER A 26 14.02 -3.29 -14.05
N PHE A 27 15.04 -4.09 -14.33
CA PHE A 27 15.42 -5.27 -13.56
C PHE A 27 16.86 -5.14 -13.12
N THR A 28 17.13 -5.43 -11.86
CA THR A 28 18.46 -5.37 -11.26
C THR A 28 18.73 -6.66 -10.53
N THR A 29 19.91 -7.24 -10.75
CA THR A 29 20.38 -8.42 -10.00
C THR A 29 21.31 -7.96 -8.89
N ASN A 30 20.87 -8.11 -7.65
CA ASN A 30 21.65 -7.83 -6.45
C ASN A 30 21.03 -8.59 -5.27
N ASP A 31 21.75 -9.55 -4.70
CA ASP A 31 21.23 -10.42 -3.64
C ASP A 31 20.80 -9.65 -2.39
N ALA A 32 21.56 -8.61 -2.00
CA ALA A 32 21.21 -7.79 -0.83
C ALA A 32 19.93 -6.98 -1.06
N TRP A 33 19.72 -6.47 -2.28
CA TRP A 33 18.51 -5.71 -2.62
C TRP A 33 17.31 -6.62 -2.89
N ALA A 34 17.56 -7.86 -3.29
CA ALA A 34 16.52 -8.87 -3.42
C ALA A 34 15.93 -9.22 -2.03
N PHE A 35 16.79 -9.40 -1.02
CA PHE A 35 16.37 -9.62 0.37
C PHE A 35 15.86 -8.33 1.06
N ALA A 36 16.46 -7.18 0.75
CA ALA A 36 16.08 -5.84 1.22
C ALA A 36 15.96 -5.68 2.76
N GLU A 37 16.88 -6.28 3.52
CA GLU A 37 16.95 -6.10 4.97
C GLU A 37 17.85 -4.92 5.37
N GLY A 38 17.44 -4.17 6.38
CA GLY A 38 18.25 -3.09 6.97
C GLY A 38 18.65 -2.03 5.94
N ALA A 39 19.94 -1.67 5.91
CA ALA A 39 20.46 -0.62 5.03
C ALA A 39 20.28 -0.93 3.53
N ALA A 40 20.19 -2.22 3.15
CA ALA A 40 20.02 -2.61 1.75
C ALA A 40 18.71 -2.06 1.17
N MET A 41 17.66 -1.93 1.98
CA MET A 41 16.39 -1.34 1.58
C MET A 41 16.58 0.11 1.11
N ASP A 42 17.26 0.92 1.90
CA ASP A 42 17.53 2.32 1.56
C ASP A 42 18.51 2.44 0.39
N GLU A 43 19.59 1.65 0.38
CA GLU A 43 20.58 1.66 -0.70
C GLU A 43 19.94 1.42 -2.07
N LEU A 44 19.02 0.44 -2.18
CA LEU A 44 18.34 0.16 -3.44
C LEU A 44 17.47 1.34 -3.87
N LYS A 45 16.74 1.97 -2.95
CA LYS A 45 15.83 3.08 -3.28
C LYS A 45 16.62 4.32 -3.67
N PHE A 46 17.72 4.62 -2.97
CA PHE A 46 18.64 5.70 -3.35
C PHE A 46 19.23 5.49 -4.74
N ALA A 47 19.64 4.26 -5.06
CA ALA A 47 20.24 3.93 -6.35
C ALA A 47 19.23 3.90 -7.50
N LEU A 48 18.03 3.36 -7.27
CA LEU A 48 17.09 2.99 -8.33
C LEU A 48 15.90 3.92 -8.49
N ARG A 49 15.58 4.77 -7.50
CA ARG A 49 14.43 5.68 -7.60
C ARG A 49 14.49 6.48 -8.91
N ALA A 50 13.35 6.59 -9.58
CA ALA A 50 13.17 7.46 -10.73
C ALA A 50 12.08 8.51 -10.45
N GLY A 51 12.20 9.67 -11.10
CA GLY A 51 11.25 10.76 -10.94
C GLY A 51 11.45 11.60 -9.67
N SER A 52 10.40 12.38 -9.39
CA SER A 52 10.25 13.32 -8.28
C SER A 52 9.55 12.67 -7.07
N TYR A 53 9.18 13.47 -6.06
CA TYR A 53 8.43 12.97 -4.90
C TYR A 53 6.97 12.56 -5.22
N ALA A 54 6.41 13.11 -6.31
CA ALA A 54 5.07 12.77 -6.78
C ALA A 54 5.02 11.46 -7.59
N ASP A 55 6.18 10.87 -7.91
CA ASP A 55 6.27 9.64 -8.69
C ASP A 55 6.38 8.41 -7.78
N LEU A 56 5.37 7.54 -7.84
CA LEU A 56 5.34 6.27 -7.11
C LEU A 56 6.40 5.31 -7.66
N ASN A 57 7.29 4.85 -6.79
CA ASN A 57 8.26 3.80 -7.10
C ASN A 57 7.86 2.52 -6.35
N LEU A 58 7.68 1.43 -7.10
CA LEU A 58 7.39 0.08 -6.59
C LEU A 58 8.58 -0.84 -6.86
N TYR A 59 9.14 -1.41 -5.81
CA TYR A 59 10.26 -2.34 -5.87
C TYR A 59 9.75 -3.75 -5.57
N PHE A 60 9.95 -4.68 -6.52
CA PHE A 60 9.53 -6.07 -6.37
C PHE A 60 10.74 -6.96 -6.06
N HIS A 61 10.66 -7.69 -4.96
CA HIS A 61 11.75 -8.43 -4.32
C HIS A 61 11.53 -9.94 -4.42
N SER A 62 12.51 -10.71 -4.89
CA SER A 62 12.36 -12.17 -5.01
C SER A 62 12.26 -12.90 -3.66
N ASP A 63 12.81 -12.31 -2.62
CA ASP A 63 13.03 -12.92 -1.30
C ASP A 63 12.92 -11.88 -0.18
N LEU A 64 11.96 -10.96 -0.29
CA LEU A 64 11.73 -9.88 0.68
C LEU A 64 11.80 -10.40 2.13
N ALA A 65 12.68 -9.79 2.93
CA ALA A 65 12.89 -10.14 4.33
C ALA A 65 11.69 -9.82 5.23
N GLY A 66 11.69 -10.39 6.44
CA GLY A 66 10.71 -10.06 7.49
C GLY A 66 9.38 -10.83 7.42
N GLY A 67 9.19 -11.69 6.41
CA GLY A 67 7.97 -12.49 6.28
C GLY A 67 6.72 -11.68 5.95
N ILE A 68 6.90 -10.46 5.43
CA ILE A 68 5.83 -9.55 4.98
C ILE A 68 5.61 -9.69 3.47
N LEU A 69 4.41 -9.35 3.01
CA LEU A 69 4.09 -9.28 1.59
C LEU A 69 4.51 -7.94 0.97
N GLY A 70 4.49 -6.87 1.76
CA GLY A 70 4.90 -5.55 1.34
C GLY A 70 5.09 -4.59 2.51
N THR A 71 5.68 -3.44 2.20
CA THR A 71 5.73 -2.27 3.08
C THR A 71 5.89 -1.01 2.25
N CYS A 72 5.24 0.07 2.65
CA CYS A 72 5.36 1.36 2.00
C CYS A 72 5.50 2.53 2.97
N THR A 73 6.11 3.60 2.48
CA THR A 73 6.23 4.87 3.21
C THR A 73 4.92 5.65 3.16
N LEU A 74 4.49 6.20 4.30
CA LEU A 74 3.43 7.21 4.33
C LEU A 74 3.91 8.55 3.74
N PRO A 75 3.01 9.41 3.23
CA PRO A 75 3.34 10.77 2.83
C PRO A 75 3.91 11.57 3.99
N SER A 76 4.84 12.47 3.66
CA SER A 76 5.43 13.43 4.58
C SER A 76 5.46 14.79 3.90
N ARG A 77 5.41 15.86 4.71
CA ARG A 77 5.45 17.21 4.16
C ARG A 77 6.87 17.54 3.70
N LEU A 78 7.04 17.69 2.39
CA LEU A 78 8.29 18.16 1.79
C LEU A 78 8.07 19.50 1.09
N PRO A 79 8.95 20.50 1.29
CA PRO A 79 8.90 21.75 0.53
C PRO A 79 8.98 21.49 -1.00
N PRO A 80 8.32 22.32 -1.82
CA PRO A 80 8.53 22.30 -3.27
C PRO A 80 10.01 22.35 -3.63
N ALA A 81 10.41 21.58 -4.66
CA ALA A 81 11.80 21.43 -5.10
C ALA A 81 12.78 20.91 -4.03
N SER A 82 12.29 20.16 -3.04
CA SER A 82 13.13 19.42 -2.08
C SER A 82 14.19 18.58 -2.81
N PRO A 83 15.43 18.51 -2.29
CA PRO A 83 16.47 17.69 -2.89
C PRO A 83 16.11 16.20 -2.79
N ARG A 84 16.45 15.43 -3.84
CA ARG A 84 16.19 13.99 -3.93
C ARG A 84 16.56 13.21 -2.67
N ALA A 85 17.65 13.57 -2.00
CA ALA A 85 18.10 12.90 -0.79
C ALA A 85 17.05 12.86 0.35
N LEU A 86 16.08 13.79 0.37
CA LEU A 86 15.02 13.82 1.39
C LEU A 86 13.88 12.84 1.13
N TYR A 87 13.71 12.39 -0.12
CA TYR A 87 12.65 11.46 -0.51
C TYR A 87 13.18 10.21 -1.23
N ALA A 88 14.48 9.99 -1.21
CA ALA A 88 15.10 8.89 -1.92
C ALA A 88 14.61 7.52 -1.41
N SER A 89 14.24 7.42 -0.13
CA SER A 89 13.68 6.23 0.51
C SER A 89 12.15 6.08 0.38
N ASP A 90 11.44 7.05 -0.18
CA ASP A 90 9.99 6.96 -0.44
C ASP A 90 9.68 5.88 -1.50
N GLY A 91 8.52 5.25 -1.36
CA GLY A 91 8.02 4.20 -2.25
C GLY A 91 7.86 2.85 -1.53
N CYS A 92 7.36 1.86 -2.25
CA CYS A 92 6.94 0.58 -1.67
C CYS A 92 7.88 -0.57 -2.05
N ASN A 93 8.14 -1.46 -1.10
CA ASN A 93 8.84 -2.72 -1.33
C ASN A 93 7.81 -3.84 -1.23
N ILE A 94 7.75 -4.73 -2.23
CA ILE A 94 6.71 -5.74 -2.38
C ILE A 94 7.36 -7.08 -2.71
N ALA A 95 6.88 -8.17 -2.11
CA ALA A 95 7.30 -9.51 -2.47
C ALA A 95 6.86 -9.83 -3.91
N ALA A 96 7.79 -10.16 -4.79
CA ALA A 96 7.52 -10.42 -6.22
C ALA A 96 6.55 -11.58 -6.44
N GLY A 97 6.43 -12.50 -5.47
CA GLY A 97 5.46 -13.60 -5.50
C GLY A 97 3.99 -13.15 -5.47
N THR A 98 3.68 -11.89 -5.12
CA THR A 98 2.32 -11.31 -5.09
C THR A 98 1.92 -10.64 -6.40
N LEU A 99 2.84 -10.52 -7.36
CA LEU A 99 2.51 -10.05 -8.71
C LEU A 99 1.38 -10.91 -9.32
N PRO A 100 0.56 -10.35 -10.23
CA PRO A 100 -0.42 -11.12 -10.98
C PRO A 100 0.18 -12.38 -11.63
N GLY A 101 -0.31 -13.55 -11.22
CA GLY A 101 0.18 -14.87 -11.65
C GLY A 101 1.45 -15.36 -10.92
N GLY A 102 1.81 -14.72 -9.81
CA GLY A 102 2.94 -15.09 -8.95
C GLY A 102 2.69 -16.33 -8.10
N SER A 103 3.68 -16.67 -7.28
CA SER A 103 3.76 -17.94 -6.54
C SER A 103 3.03 -17.95 -5.18
N ILE A 104 2.58 -16.80 -4.67
CA ILE A 104 1.90 -16.71 -3.37
C ILE A 104 0.40 -16.78 -3.60
N GLU A 105 -0.16 -17.99 -3.60
CA GLU A 105 -1.59 -18.21 -3.82
C GLU A 105 -2.45 -17.43 -2.81
N GLY A 106 -3.56 -16.88 -3.30
CA GLY A 106 -4.43 -16.00 -2.51
C GLY A 106 -4.01 -14.53 -2.49
N TYR A 107 -2.75 -14.23 -2.83
CA TYR A 107 -2.18 -12.87 -2.86
C TYR A 107 -1.47 -12.55 -4.19
N ASN A 108 -1.70 -13.35 -5.23
CA ASN A 108 -1.03 -13.27 -6.52
C ASN A 108 -1.89 -12.66 -7.63
N SER A 109 -2.80 -11.75 -7.28
CA SER A 109 -3.60 -10.96 -8.23
C SER A 109 -3.20 -9.48 -8.23
N GLY A 110 -2.14 -9.12 -7.51
CA GLY A 110 -1.61 -7.77 -7.41
C GLY A 110 -2.24 -6.91 -6.31
N GLY A 111 -3.01 -7.51 -5.39
CA GLY A 111 -3.68 -6.81 -4.30
C GLY A 111 -2.72 -6.25 -3.26
N THR A 112 -1.61 -6.94 -2.97
CA THR A 112 -0.55 -6.41 -2.09
C THR A 112 -0.05 -5.04 -2.57
N ALA A 113 0.28 -4.89 -3.86
CA ALA A 113 0.73 -3.60 -4.36
C ALA A 113 -0.37 -2.52 -4.28
N ALA A 114 -1.65 -2.91 -4.41
CA ALA A 114 -2.77 -1.99 -4.26
C ALA A 114 -2.88 -1.48 -2.81
N HIS A 115 -2.78 -2.39 -1.83
CA HIS A 115 -2.71 -2.08 -0.40
C HIS A 115 -1.55 -1.15 -0.06
N GLU A 116 -0.32 -1.50 -0.47
CA GLU A 116 0.88 -0.69 -0.21
C GLU A 116 0.79 0.70 -0.86
N THR A 117 0.17 0.79 -2.04
CA THR A 117 -0.08 2.10 -2.68
C THR A 117 -1.05 2.95 -1.85
N GLY A 118 -1.95 2.33 -1.09
CA GLY A 118 -2.89 3.02 -0.21
C GLY A 118 -2.14 3.71 0.93
N HIS A 119 -1.17 3.02 1.53
CA HIS A 119 -0.23 3.63 2.46
C HIS A 119 0.58 4.75 1.81
N TRP A 120 1.09 4.56 0.59
CA TRP A 120 1.80 5.64 -0.11
C TRP A 120 0.96 6.89 -0.32
N LEU A 121 -0.36 6.73 -0.45
CA LEU A 121 -1.36 7.80 -0.55
C LEU A 121 -1.88 8.28 0.81
N GLY A 122 -1.43 7.69 1.92
CA GLY A 122 -1.68 8.15 3.29
C GLY A 122 -2.80 7.44 4.04
N LEU A 123 -3.32 6.34 3.51
CA LEU A 123 -4.27 5.48 4.23
C LEU A 123 -3.54 4.62 5.27
N LEU A 124 -4.19 4.41 6.40
CA LEU A 124 -3.74 3.51 7.46
C LEU A 124 -4.51 2.18 7.33
N HIS A 125 -4.07 1.17 8.07
CA HIS A 125 -4.86 -0.06 8.17
C HIS A 125 -6.21 0.26 8.79
N VAL A 126 -7.29 -0.38 8.32
CA VAL A 126 -8.63 -0.21 8.93
C VAL A 126 -8.69 -0.63 10.41
N PHE A 127 -7.72 -1.43 10.84
CA PHE A 127 -7.53 -1.87 12.22
C PHE A 127 -6.40 -1.12 12.96
N GLU A 128 -5.99 0.05 12.45
CA GLU A 128 -4.95 0.86 13.08
C GLU A 128 -5.33 1.20 14.54
N GLY A 129 -4.33 1.22 15.41
CA GLY A 129 -4.53 1.34 16.86
C GLY A 129 -4.78 0.00 17.56
N TYR A 130 -5.23 -1.04 16.85
CA TYR A 130 -5.44 -2.40 17.37
C TYR A 130 -6.38 -2.42 18.59
N ASP A 131 -7.41 -1.57 18.55
CA ASP A 131 -8.38 -1.38 19.63
C ASP A 131 -9.73 -0.95 19.03
N CYS A 132 -10.80 -1.11 19.79
CA CYS A 132 -12.15 -0.65 19.46
C CYS A 132 -12.40 0.79 19.93
N SER A 133 -11.34 1.51 20.31
CA SER A 133 -11.40 2.85 20.86
C SER A 133 -10.28 3.73 20.30
N GLY A 134 -10.41 5.03 20.44
CA GLY A 134 -9.46 5.99 19.90
C GLY A 134 -9.82 6.43 18.48
N GLU A 135 -8.83 6.90 17.74
CA GLU A 135 -9.05 7.52 16.42
C GLU A 135 -8.92 6.53 15.24
N GLY A 136 -8.53 5.28 15.52
CA GLY A 136 -8.42 4.23 14.50
C GLY A 136 -7.52 4.60 13.33
N ASP A 137 -8.03 4.37 12.12
CA ASP A 137 -7.36 4.68 10.85
C ASP A 137 -7.53 6.13 10.39
N LEU A 138 -8.14 6.98 11.24
CA LEU A 138 -8.45 8.38 11.00
C LEU A 138 -9.44 8.61 9.84
N VAL A 139 -10.35 7.65 9.63
CA VAL A 139 -11.43 7.75 8.66
C VAL A 139 -12.77 7.40 9.36
N ASP A 140 -13.74 8.30 9.31
CA ASP A 140 -14.98 8.13 10.10
C ASP A 140 -15.94 7.05 9.54
N ASP A 141 -15.84 6.73 8.24
CA ASP A 141 -16.73 5.78 7.55
C ASP A 141 -16.17 4.35 7.44
N THR A 142 -15.02 4.09 8.08
CA THR A 142 -14.49 2.75 8.34
C THR A 142 -14.92 2.33 9.76
N PRO A 143 -15.69 1.23 9.92
CA PRO A 143 -16.05 0.71 11.24
C PRO A 143 -14.82 0.44 12.12
N ALA A 144 -14.99 0.61 13.43
CA ALA A 144 -13.95 0.28 14.40
C ALA A 144 -13.58 -1.21 14.31
N GLN A 145 -12.27 -1.48 14.19
CA GLN A 145 -11.73 -2.81 14.02
C GLN A 145 -10.44 -2.94 14.85
N SER A 146 -10.34 -3.96 15.69
CA SER A 146 -9.16 -4.15 16.57
C SER A 146 -8.19 -5.22 16.07
N GLU A 147 -8.62 -6.02 15.11
CA GLU A 147 -7.82 -7.12 14.54
C GLU A 147 -7.87 -7.09 13.02
N SER A 148 -6.75 -7.46 12.38
CA SER A 148 -6.75 -7.70 10.95
C SER A 148 -7.57 -8.93 10.56
N THR A 149 -7.96 -9.00 9.29
CA THR A 149 -8.64 -10.16 8.71
C THR A 149 -7.67 -11.06 7.97
N ASP A 150 -7.78 -12.38 8.17
CA ASP A 150 -7.17 -13.39 7.31
C ASP A 150 -8.26 -14.10 6.49
N GLY A 151 -8.00 -14.34 5.20
CA GLY A 151 -8.95 -14.98 4.30
C GLY A 151 -10.04 -14.04 3.78
N CYS A 152 -11.29 -14.50 3.83
CA CYS A 152 -12.49 -13.73 3.45
C CYS A 152 -13.72 -14.19 4.27
N PRO A 153 -13.71 -14.02 5.61
CA PRO A 153 -14.79 -14.44 6.48
C PRO A 153 -16.04 -13.55 6.29
N VAL A 154 -17.21 -14.13 6.51
CA VAL A 154 -18.48 -13.39 6.52
C VAL A 154 -18.82 -12.99 7.95
N GLY A 155 -19.10 -11.71 8.18
CA GLY A 155 -19.59 -11.20 9.46
C GLY A 155 -18.54 -11.22 10.58
N LYS A 156 -17.26 -11.03 10.25
CA LYS A 156 -16.22 -10.78 11.25
C LYS A 156 -16.53 -9.45 11.96
N ASP A 157 -16.44 -9.45 13.28
CA ASP A 157 -16.66 -8.30 14.13
C ASP A 157 -15.74 -8.43 15.35
N SER A 158 -14.62 -7.73 15.29
CA SER A 158 -13.62 -7.66 16.35
C SER A 158 -13.99 -6.63 17.43
N CYS A 159 -15.04 -5.82 17.20
CA CYS A 159 -15.47 -4.74 18.06
C CYS A 159 -16.98 -4.81 18.39
N PRO A 160 -17.43 -5.92 19.01
CA PRO A 160 -18.84 -6.16 19.23
C PRO A 160 -19.47 -5.09 20.12
N GLY A 161 -20.61 -4.56 19.65
CA GLY A 161 -21.36 -3.52 20.35
C GLY A 161 -21.08 -2.10 19.85
N LEU A 162 -20.13 -1.93 18.92
CA LEU A 162 -20.00 -0.74 18.09
C LEU A 162 -20.79 -0.92 16.79
N GLU A 163 -21.01 0.19 16.08
CA GLU A 163 -21.71 0.15 14.80
C GLU A 163 -20.80 -0.41 13.69
N GLY A 164 -21.38 -1.31 12.88
CA GLY A 164 -20.66 -1.96 11.78
C GLY A 164 -20.05 -3.30 12.16
N GLY A 165 -19.40 -3.94 11.19
CA GLY A 165 -18.50 -5.07 11.41
C GLY A 165 -17.16 -4.76 10.76
N ASP A 166 -16.19 -5.66 10.91
CA ASP A 166 -14.85 -5.46 10.37
C ASP A 166 -14.88 -5.20 8.86
N SER A 167 -13.99 -4.34 8.39
CA SER A 167 -13.88 -3.89 7.01
C SER A 167 -13.20 -4.94 6.12
N VAL A 168 -13.66 -6.19 6.16
CA VAL A 168 -13.08 -7.37 5.50
C VAL A 168 -12.82 -7.17 4.00
N HIS A 169 -13.67 -6.42 3.31
CA HIS A 169 -13.57 -6.18 1.87
C HIS A 169 -12.77 -4.90 1.50
N ASN A 170 -12.23 -4.19 2.49
CA ASN A 170 -11.49 -2.95 2.28
C ASN A 170 -10.05 -3.24 1.88
N TRP A 171 -9.53 -2.50 0.89
CA TRP A 171 -8.13 -2.62 0.44
C TRP A 171 -7.08 -2.43 1.54
N MET A 172 -7.42 -1.76 2.64
CA MET A 172 -6.53 -1.49 3.77
C MET A 172 -6.67 -2.51 4.92
N ASP A 173 -7.41 -3.60 4.73
CA ASP A 173 -7.34 -4.80 5.59
C ASP A 173 -6.27 -5.78 5.06
N TYR A 174 -6.11 -6.94 5.70
CA TYR A 174 -5.19 -8.03 5.30
C TYR A 174 -5.87 -9.23 4.65
N SER A 175 -7.12 -9.07 4.23
CA SER A 175 -7.85 -10.11 3.51
C SER A 175 -7.13 -10.60 2.25
N THR A 176 -7.57 -11.74 1.73
CA THR A 176 -7.04 -12.28 0.46
C THR A 176 -7.44 -11.42 -0.74
N ASP A 177 -6.66 -11.46 -1.83
CA ASP A 177 -6.86 -10.62 -3.01
C ASP A 177 -8.28 -10.73 -3.60
N ALA A 178 -8.88 -11.92 -3.55
CA ALA A 178 -10.22 -12.19 -4.06
C ALA A 178 -11.34 -11.58 -3.20
N CYS A 179 -11.01 -11.12 -2.00
CA CYS A 179 -11.97 -10.56 -1.03
C CYS A 179 -12.12 -9.04 -1.18
N TYR A 180 -11.12 -8.34 -1.70
CA TYR A 180 -11.15 -6.88 -1.79
C TYR A 180 -12.20 -6.39 -2.78
N GLU A 181 -12.94 -5.35 -2.37
CA GLU A 181 -13.96 -4.69 -3.19
C GLU A 181 -13.66 -3.22 -3.44
N GLY A 182 -13.05 -2.50 -2.48
CA GLY A 182 -12.82 -1.07 -2.67
C GLY A 182 -12.35 -0.29 -1.43
N PHE A 183 -12.20 1.01 -1.64
CA PHE A 183 -12.00 2.00 -0.59
C PHE A 183 -13.34 2.67 -0.23
N THR A 184 -13.44 3.22 0.97
CA THR A 184 -14.60 4.02 1.40
C THR A 184 -14.53 5.45 0.87
N ALA A 185 -15.63 6.20 0.98
CA ALA A 185 -15.64 7.60 0.55
C ALA A 185 -14.75 8.49 1.45
N GLY A 186 -14.70 8.19 2.75
CA GLY A 186 -13.81 8.85 3.70
C GLY A 186 -12.33 8.61 3.39
N GLN A 187 -11.97 7.39 2.99
CA GLN A 187 -10.61 7.08 2.52
C GLN A 187 -10.25 7.92 1.28
N VAL A 188 -11.17 8.13 0.34
CA VAL A 188 -10.93 9.02 -0.81
C VAL A 188 -10.67 10.46 -0.37
N GLY A 189 -11.45 10.96 0.61
CA GLY A 189 -11.24 12.28 1.21
C GLY A 189 -9.84 12.41 1.80
N ARG A 190 -9.43 11.44 2.62
CA ARG A 190 -8.11 11.38 3.24
C ARG A 190 -6.97 11.34 2.21
N VAL A 191 -7.11 10.54 1.14
CA VAL A 191 -6.12 10.52 0.04
C VAL A 191 -5.96 11.91 -0.57
N GLY A 192 -7.05 12.65 -0.77
CA GLY A 192 -6.99 14.03 -1.27
C GLY A 192 -6.23 14.98 -0.34
N GLU A 193 -6.47 14.91 0.96
CA GLU A 193 -5.75 15.70 1.97
C GLU A 193 -4.25 15.39 1.98
N MET A 194 -3.92 14.10 1.98
CA MET A 194 -2.55 13.61 2.05
C MET A 194 -1.77 13.87 0.74
N TRP A 195 -2.44 13.85 -0.41
CA TRP A 195 -1.86 14.24 -1.69
C TRP A 195 -1.38 15.69 -1.68
N GLY A 196 -2.13 16.59 -1.04
CA GLY A 196 -1.74 18.00 -0.87
C GLY A 196 -0.39 18.18 -0.15
N LEU A 197 0.00 17.24 0.73
CA LEU A 197 1.31 17.26 1.39
C LEU A 197 2.48 16.95 0.43
N ARG A 198 2.22 16.17 -0.63
CA ARG A 198 3.24 15.77 -1.63
C ARG A 198 3.45 16.84 -2.70
N GLU A 199 2.39 17.54 -3.10
CA GLU A 199 2.48 18.62 -4.09
C GLU A 199 2.90 19.98 -3.51
N GLY A 200 2.99 20.09 -2.17
CA GLY A 200 3.54 21.27 -1.51
C GLY A 200 2.72 22.55 -1.74
N LEU A 201 1.39 22.41 -1.82
CA LEU A 201 0.45 23.52 -2.01
C LEU A 201 0.43 24.49 -0.82
#